data_AF-A0A7J2XAZ9-F1
#
_entry.id   AF-A0A7J2XAZ9-F1
#
_cell.length_a   1.000
_cell.length_b   1.000
_cell.length_c   1.000
_cell.angle_alpha   90.00
_cell.angle_beta   90.00
_cell.angle_gamma   90.00
#
_symmetry.space_group_name_H-M   'P 1'
#
loop_
_entity.id
_entity.type
_entity.pdbx_description
1 polymer ?
#
loop_
_entity_poly.entity_id
_entity_poly.type
_entity_poly.pdbx_seq_one_letter_code
_entity_poly.pdbx_strand_id
1 'polypeptide(L)' 'RMGRSYGDIPGVRYKVIKVNGVSLKELIKGKIEKPMRR' A
#
# COMPACT_ATOMS: atom_id res chain seq x y z
N ARG A 1 -3.46 -10.19 18.41
CA ARG A 1 -2.05 -10.01 17.97
C ARG A 1 -1.93 -8.59 17.38
N MET A 2 -2.14 -7.55 18.19
CA MET A 2 -2.29 -6.17 17.71
C MET A 2 -0.96 -5.43 17.88
N GLY A 3 -0.39 -4.89 16.79
CA GLY A 3 0.72 -3.94 16.84
C GLY A 3 2.15 -4.49 16.88
N ARG A 4 2.38 -5.79 16.68
CA ARG A 4 3.74 -6.32 16.50
C ARG A 4 4.23 -6.12 15.06
N SER A 5 5.54 -6.11 14.90
CA SER A 5 6.20 -6.06 13.60
C SER A 5 5.68 -7.12 12.65
N TYR A 6 5.58 -6.75 11.37
CA TYR A 6 5.11 -7.63 10.32
C TYR A 6 6.20 -8.67 9.99
N GLY A 7 6.01 -9.89 10.48
CA GLY A 7 6.89 -11.02 10.17
C GLY A 7 8.35 -10.76 10.53
N ASP A 8 9.18 -10.78 9.49
CA ASP A 8 10.63 -10.60 9.48
C ASP A 8 11.09 -9.14 9.41
N ILE A 9 10.18 -8.19 9.17
CA ILE A 9 10.54 -6.77 9.03
C ILE A 9 10.40 -6.06 10.39
N PRO A 10 11.52 -5.77 11.09
CA PRO A 10 11.47 -5.10 12.38
C PRO A 10 10.94 -3.68 12.24
N GLY A 11 10.18 -3.21 13.23
CA GLY A 11 9.63 -1.85 13.27
C GLY A 11 8.42 -1.57 12.36
N VAL A 12 8.15 -2.37 11.33
CA VAL A 12 7.00 -2.13 10.43
C VAL A 12 5.71 -2.68 11.03
N ARG A 13 4.78 -1.77 11.36
CA ARG A 13 3.48 -2.11 11.97
C ARG A 13 2.29 -1.86 11.05
N TYR A 14 2.51 -1.18 9.94
CA TYR A 14 1.46 -0.72 9.02
C TYR A 14 1.82 -1.08 7.58
N LYS A 15 0.80 -1.22 6.73
CA LYS A 15 0.96 -1.46 5.29
C LYS A 15 0.12 -0.49 4.49
N VAL A 16 0.60 -0.11 3.31
CA VAL A 16 -0.13 0.76 2.39
C VAL A 16 -1.18 -0.03 1.63
N ILE A 17 -2.41 0.50 1.56
CA ILE A 17 -3.53 -0.14 0.85
C ILE A 17 -3.95 0.68 -0.39
N LYS A 18 -3.87 2.02 -0.31
CA LYS A 18 -4.23 2.95 -1.38
C LYS A 18 -3.19 4.07 -1.50
N VAL A 19 -3.03 4.61 -2.71
CA VAL A 19 -2.16 5.76 -3.02
C VAL A 19 -2.97 6.73 -3.88
N ASN A 20 -3.03 8.01 -3.48
CA ASN A 20 -3.79 9.05 -4.18
C ASN A 20 -5.25 8.63 -4.51
N GLY A 21 -5.92 7.92 -3.59
CA GLY A 21 -7.29 7.43 -3.79
C GLY A 21 -7.42 6.12 -4.58
N VAL A 22 -6.36 5.66 -5.25
CA VAL A 22 -6.36 4.43 -6.05
C VAL A 22 -5.83 3.25 -5.24
N SER A 23 -6.42 2.06 -5.43
CA SER A 23 -5.94 0.83 -4.80
C SER A 23 -4.54 0.45 -5.26
N LEU A 24 -3.62 0.21 -4.33
CA LEU A 24 -2.26 -0.22 -4.67
C LEU A 24 -2.27 -1.54 -5.46
N LYS A 25 -3.22 -2.44 -5.16
CA LYS A 25 -3.38 -3.71 -5.88
C LYS A 25 -3.79 -3.52 -7.35
N GLU A 26 -4.57 -2.47 -7.65
CA GLU A 26 -5.03 -2.20 -9.02
C GLU A 26 -3.93 -1.54 -9.84
N LEU A 27 -3.14 -0.66 -9.21
CA LEU A 27 -1.93 -0.07 -9.80
C LEU A 27 -0.91 -1.16 -10.16
N ILE A 28 -0.61 -2.08 -9.24
CA ILE A 28 0.35 -3.18 -9.48
C ILE A 28 -0.12 -4.09 -10.62
N LYS A 29 -1.42 -4.35 -10.71
CA LYS A 29 -2.01 -5.16 -11.79
C LYS A 29 -2.11 -4.40 -13.12
N GLY A 30 -1.74 -3.11 -13.18
CA GLY A 30 -1.84 -2.27 -14.37
C GLY A 30 -3.27 -2.00 -14.83
N LYS A 31 -4.28 -2.22 -13.97
CA LYS A 31 -5.70 -2.00 -14.32
C LYS A 31 -6.09 -0.53 -14.30
N ILE A 32 -5.40 0.25 -13.48
CA ILE A 32 -5.62 1.69 -13.28
C ILE A 32 -4.24 2.33 -13.30
N GLU A 33 -4.11 3.47 -13.97
CA GLU A 33 -2.90 4.28 -13.92
C GLU A 33 -2.93 5.25 -12.74
N LYS A 34 -1.74 5.60 -12.23
CA LYS A 34 -1.64 6.55 -11.14
C LYS A 34 -2.15 7.91 -11.63
N PRO A 35 -3.12 8.54 -10.94
CA PRO A 35 -3.58 9.87 -11.33
C PRO A 35 -2.41 10.85 -11.22
N MET A 36 -2.09 11.50 -12.34
CA MET A 36 -1.15 12.62 -12.33
C MET A 36 -1.82 13.82 -11.67
N ARG A 37 -1.12 14.47 -10.75
CA ARG A 37 -1.54 15.78 -10.25
C ARG A 37 -1.14 16.81 -11.31
N ARG A 38 -2.11 17.58 -11.81
CA ARG A 38 -1.83 18.86 -12.45
C ARG A 38 -1.42 19.89 -11.40
#